data_AF-A0AAV5W7C4-F1
#
_entry.id   AF-A0AAV5W7C4-F1
#
_cell.length_a   1.000
_cell.length_b   1.000
_cell.length_c   1.000
_cell.angle_alpha   90.00
_cell.angle_beta   90.00
_cell.angle_gamma   90.00
#
_symmetry.space_group_name_H-M   'P 1'
#
loop_
_entity.id
_entity.type
_entity.pdbx_description
1 polymer ?
#
loop_
_entity_poly.entity_id
_entity_poly.type
_entity_poly.pdbx_seq_one_letter_code
_entity_poly.pdbx_strand_id
1 'polypeptide(L)'
;SGYWRYFTSDPSTPETATCTLCGHKADRPGGNTNKMKGHLKKEHPEEFAVASQAKVLILVWLSKRYLTVPSTSVSAERIFSLAGILFRSHLRNRMSAEKAEELLLLRVNTTKFFRFV
;
A
#
# COMPACT_ATOMS: atom_id res chain seq x y z
N SER A 1 0.01 6.26 20.55
CA SER A 1 -1.18 6.62 19.75
C SER A 1 -0.96 7.92 19.02
N GLY A 2 -1.18 8.01 17.70
CA GLY A 2 -0.92 9.23 16.90
C GLY A 2 -1.80 10.44 17.20
N TYR A 3 -2.87 10.25 17.98
CA TYR A 3 -3.83 11.29 18.35
C TYR A 3 -3.25 12.40 19.25
N TRP A 4 -2.12 12.14 19.93
CA TRP A 4 -1.48 13.13 20.83
C TRP A 4 -0.94 14.37 20.12
N ARG A 5 -0.83 14.37 18.79
CA ARG A 5 -0.47 15.58 18.02
C ARG A 5 -1.49 16.72 18.17
N TYR A 6 -2.73 16.39 18.55
CA TYR A 6 -3.85 17.33 18.66
C TYR A 6 -4.31 17.55 20.11
N PHE A 7 -3.61 16.98 21.09
CA PHE A 7 -4.00 17.04 22.50
C PHE A 7 -2.82 17.29 23.41
N THR A 8 -3.03 18.13 24.41
CA THR A 8 -2.10 18.37 25.51
C THR A 8 -2.63 17.71 26.78
N SER A 9 -1.73 17.20 27.64
CA SER A 9 -2.08 16.74 28.98
C SER A 9 -2.05 17.91 29.96
N ASP A 10 -3.07 18.03 30.81
CA ASP A 10 -3.04 19.00 31.90
C ASP A 10 -2.16 18.45 33.04
N PRO A 11 -1.11 19.18 33.49
CA PRO A 11 -0.25 18.74 34.58
C PRO A 11 -0.98 18.67 35.93
N SER A 12 -2.10 19.38 36.08
CA SER A 12 -2.91 19.41 37.30
C SER A 12 -3.82 18.20 37.42
N THR A 13 -4.27 17.66 36.28
CA THR A 13 -5.20 16.53 36.17
C THR A 13 -4.72 15.59 35.06
N PRO A 14 -3.79 14.66 35.35
CA PRO A 14 -3.15 13.82 34.34
C PRO A 14 -4.13 12.87 33.62
N GLU A 15 -5.30 12.64 34.20
CA GLU A 15 -6.39 11.87 33.59
C GLU A 15 -7.19 12.67 32.55
N THR A 16 -6.85 13.93 32.30
CA THR A 16 -7.58 14.78 31.35
C THR A 16 -6.70 15.25 30.20
N ALA A 17 -7.27 15.21 29.00
CA ALA A 17 -6.70 15.76 27.78
C ALA A 17 -7.39 17.06 27.43
N THR A 18 -6.66 18.04 26.92
CA THR A 18 -7.29 19.20 26.25
C THR A 18 -6.98 19.14 24.77
N CYS A 19 -8.01 19.23 23.93
CA CYS A 19 -7.88 19.33 22.48
C CYS A 19 -7.36 20.73 22.11
N THR A 20 -6.30 20.81 21.31
CA THR A 20 -5.72 22.11 20.89
C THR A 20 -6.50 22.79 19.76
N LEU A 21 -7.42 22.07 19.10
CA LEU A 21 -8.22 22.60 17.98
C LEU A 21 -9.50 23.31 18.43
N CYS A 22 -10.10 22.85 19.54
CA CYS A 22 -11.39 23.37 20.02
C CYS A 22 -11.47 23.59 21.54
N GLY A 23 -10.41 23.26 22.29
CA GLY A 23 -10.38 23.42 23.76
C GLY A 23 -11.19 22.39 24.54
N HIS A 24 -11.78 21.38 23.89
CA HIS A 24 -12.57 20.35 24.56
C HIS A 24 -11.70 19.50 25.50
N LYS A 25 -12.18 19.31 26.74
CA LYS A 25 -11.54 18.43 27.73
C LYS A 25 -12.07 17.01 27.57
N ALA A 26 -11.18 16.07 27.28
CA ALA A 26 -11.50 14.65 27.13
C ALA A 26 -10.88 13.84 28.28
N ASP A 27 -11.71 13.15 29.04
CA ASP A 27 -11.27 12.25 30.11
C ASP A 27 -10.54 11.02 29.56
N ARG A 28 -9.57 10.54 30.31
CA ARG A 28 -8.72 9.38 30.01
C ARG A 28 -8.65 8.42 31.21
N PRO A 29 -9.74 7.71 31.53
CA PRO A 29 -9.69 6.66 32.54
C PRO A 29 -8.62 5.62 32.15
N GLY A 30 -7.64 5.39 33.02
CA GLY A 30 -6.57 4.41 32.83
C GLY A 30 -5.64 4.68 31.64
N GLY A 31 -5.51 5.93 31.19
CA GLY A 31 -4.60 6.31 30.10
C GLY A 31 -5.07 5.91 28.69
N ASN A 32 -6.33 5.51 28.52
CA ASN A 32 -6.88 5.18 27.21
C ASN A 32 -7.07 6.42 26.31
N THR A 33 -6.94 6.25 25.00
CA THR A 33 -7.12 7.29 23.97
C THR A 33 -8.46 7.23 23.22
N ASN A 34 -9.38 6.34 23.63
CA ASN A 34 -10.69 6.16 22.98
C ASN A 34 -11.56 7.42 22.97
N LYS A 35 -11.58 8.21 24.06
CA LYS A 35 -12.35 9.46 24.13
C LYS A 35 -11.79 10.53 23.19
N MET A 36 -10.46 10.67 23.12
CA MET A 36 -9.79 11.53 22.14
C MET A 36 -10.14 11.14 20.70
N LYS A 37 -10.12 9.83 20.42
CA LYS A 37 -10.47 9.27 19.12
C LYS A 37 -11.92 9.57 18.74
N GLY A 38 -12.86 9.39 19.68
CA GLY A 38 -14.27 9.69 19.50
C GLY A 38 -14.53 11.17 19.24
N HIS A 39 -13.86 12.04 20.01
CA HIS A 39 -13.91 13.49 19.82
C HIS A 39 -13.41 13.90 18.43
N LEU A 40 -12.18 13.48 18.07
CA LEU A 40 -11.61 13.76 16.74
C LEU A 40 -12.54 13.26 15.63
N LYS A 41 -13.10 12.04 15.73
CA LYS A 41 -13.98 11.50 14.69
C LYS A 41 -15.25 12.32 14.48
N LYS A 42 -15.79 12.94 15.54
CA LYS A 42 -17.07 13.66 15.49
C LYS A 42 -16.88 15.14 15.11
N GLU A 43 -15.94 15.82 15.77
CA GLU A 43 -15.78 17.27 15.67
C GLU A 43 -14.66 17.67 14.68
N HIS A 44 -13.69 16.79 14.42
CA HIS A 44 -12.51 17.06 13.58
C HIS A 44 -12.23 15.90 12.60
N PRO A 45 -13.16 15.59 11.67
CA PRO A 45 -13.08 14.41 10.81
C PRO A 45 -11.83 14.40 9.92
N GLU A 46 -11.35 15.57 9.49
CA GLU A 46 -10.18 15.72 8.64
C GLU A 46 -8.89 15.32 9.39
N GLU A 47 -8.70 15.84 10.60
CA GLU A 47 -7.57 15.50 11.46
C GLU A 47 -7.62 14.04 11.94
N PHE A 48 -8.82 13.50 12.13
CA PHE A 48 -9.01 12.07 12.39
C PHE A 48 -8.52 11.21 11.22
N ALA A 49 -8.81 11.60 9.98
CA ALA A 49 -8.36 10.89 8.79
C ALA A 49 -6.83 10.86 8.73
N VAL A 50 -6.17 12.01 8.90
CA VAL A 50 -4.71 12.14 8.92
C VAL A 50 -4.08 11.32 10.06
N ALA A 51 -4.64 11.40 11.28
CA ALA A 51 -4.15 10.63 12.43
C ALA A 51 -4.26 9.11 12.24
N SER A 52 -5.28 8.65 11.50
CA SER A 52 -5.49 7.23 11.20
C SER A 52 -4.58 6.70 10.09
N GLN A 53 -4.12 7.58 9.19
CA GLN A 53 -3.41 7.24 7.96
C GLN A 53 -2.03 6.60 8.19
N ALA A 54 -1.35 6.95 9.28
CA ALA A 54 0.00 6.44 9.57
C ALA A 54 0.08 4.90 9.65
N LYS A 55 -0.96 4.24 10.18
CA LYS A 55 -1.03 2.77 10.20
C LYS A 55 -1.35 2.18 8.82
N VAL A 56 -2.07 2.93 7.99
CA VAL A 56 -2.50 2.48 6.66
C VAL A 56 -1.32 2.46 5.69
N LEU A 57 -0.38 3.41 5.77
CA LEU A 57 0.73 3.49 4.83
C LEU A 57 1.65 2.26 4.84
N ILE A 58 1.99 1.74 6.03
CA ILE A 58 2.83 0.53 6.15
C ILE A 58 2.08 -0.70 5.62
N LEU A 59 0.78 -0.82 5.90
CA LEU A 59 -0.05 -1.90 5.40
C LEU A 59 -0.21 -1.84 3.87
N VAL A 60 -0.35 -0.64 3.31
CA VAL A 60 -0.39 -0.42 1.85
C VAL A 60 0.94 -0.81 1.23
N TRP A 61 2.07 -0.49 1.86
CA TRP A 61 3.38 -0.91 1.37
C TRP A 61 3.55 -2.44 1.41
N LEU A 62 3.18 -3.09 2.52
CA LEU A 62 3.23 -4.55 2.66
C LEU A 62 2.31 -5.25 1.66
N SER A 63 1.07 -4.80 1.52
CA SER A 63 0.11 -5.38 0.56
C SER A 63 0.63 -5.28 -0.87
N LYS A 64 1.18 -4.13 -1.29
CA LYS A 64 1.82 -3.98 -2.61
C LYS A 64 3.04 -4.87 -2.80
N ARG A 65 3.73 -5.28 -1.74
CA ARG A 65 4.92 -6.14 -1.83
C ARG A 65 4.54 -7.61 -1.92
N TYR A 66 3.56 -8.05 -1.15
CA TYR A 66 3.25 -9.47 -0.95
C TYR A 66 2.01 -9.95 -1.70
N LEU A 67 1.04 -9.08 -1.98
CA LEU A 67 -0.22 -9.45 -2.64
C LEU A 67 -0.22 -9.17 -4.15
N THR A 68 0.84 -8.60 -4.71
CA THR A 68 0.99 -8.39 -6.16
C THR A 68 1.61 -9.60 -6.87
N VAL A 69 2.25 -10.49 -6.12
CA VAL A 69 2.74 -11.75 -6.67
C VAL A 69 1.53 -12.60 -7.03
N PRO A 70 1.40 -13.07 -8.28
CA PRO A 70 0.30 -13.94 -8.65
C PRO A 70 0.35 -15.22 -7.80
N SER A 71 -0.80 -15.68 -7.31
CA SER A 71 -0.90 -16.88 -6.46
C SER A 71 -0.61 -18.19 -7.21
N THR A 72 -0.44 -18.14 -8.53
CA THR A 72 -0.25 -19.31 -9.39
C THR A 72 0.87 -19.10 -10.41
N SER A 73 1.49 -20.21 -10.83
CA SER A 73 2.50 -20.27 -11.89
C SER A 73 1.94 -19.98 -13.28
N VAL A 74 0.61 -19.91 -13.46
CA VAL A 74 -0.07 -19.72 -14.74
C VAL A 74 0.44 -18.48 -15.49
N SER A 75 0.76 -17.40 -14.76
CA SER A 75 1.34 -16.18 -15.37
C SER A 75 2.74 -16.43 -15.96
N ALA A 76 3.55 -17.27 -15.32
CA ALA A 76 4.87 -17.65 -15.79
C ALA A 76 4.81 -18.71 -16.91
N GLU A 77 3.89 -19.67 -16.82
CA GLU A 77 3.65 -20.69 -17.86
C GLU A 77 3.38 -20.06 -19.22
N ARG A 78 2.59 -18.98 -19.27
CA ARG A 78 2.35 -18.23 -20.50
C ARG A 78 3.63 -17.64 -21.12
N ILE A 79 4.56 -17.16 -20.29
CA ILE A 79 5.87 -16.67 -20.73
C ILE A 79 6.70 -17.84 -21.26
N PHE A 80 6.72 -18.97 -20.55
CA PHE A 80 7.48 -20.17 -20.96
C PHE A 80 6.94 -20.81 -22.24
N SER A 81 5.63 -20.79 -22.48
CA SER A 81 5.07 -21.27 -23.75
C SER A 81 5.50 -20.39 -24.92
N LEU A 82 5.46 -19.06 -24.77
CA LEU A 82 5.93 -18.11 -25.78
C LEU A 82 7.44 -18.23 -26.01
N ALA A 83 8.21 -18.37 -24.94
CA ALA A 83 9.63 -18.64 -24.99
C ALA A 83 9.91 -19.96 -25.72
N GLY A 84 9.10 -21.00 -25.47
CA GLY A 84 9.18 -22.27 -26.18
C GLY A 84 9.11 -22.10 -27.70
N ILE A 85 8.23 -21.23 -28.20
CA ILE A 85 8.15 -20.93 -29.64
C ILE A 85 9.44 -20.26 -30.14
N LEU A 86 9.97 -19.29 -29.39
CA LEU A 86 11.14 -18.52 -29.77
C LEU A 86 12.44 -19.35 -29.72
N PHE A 87 12.64 -20.12 -28.65
CA PHE A 87 13.88 -20.85 -28.35
C PHE A 87 13.90 -22.27 -28.91
N ARG A 88 12.75 -22.94 -29.05
CA ARG A 88 12.69 -24.33 -29.59
C ARG A 88 12.67 -24.35 -31.12
N SER A 89 12.30 -23.25 -31.77
CA SER A 89 12.27 -23.23 -33.24
C SER A 89 13.69 -23.35 -33.79
N HIS A 90 13.85 -24.13 -34.86
CA HIS A 90 15.08 -24.17 -35.66
C HIS A 90 15.41 -22.81 -36.32
N LEU A 91 14.56 -21.80 -36.14
CA LEU A 91 14.71 -20.44 -36.64
C LEU A 91 15.63 -19.57 -35.74
N ARG A 92 16.06 -20.06 -34.56
CA ARG A 92 17.05 -19.41 -33.69
C ARG A 92 18.48 -19.48 -34.25
N ASN A 93 18.66 -19.56 -35.56
CA ASN A 93 19.97 -19.90 -36.11
C ASN A 93 20.95 -18.70 -36.18
N ARG A 94 20.54 -17.49 -35.79
CA ARG A 94 21.40 -16.27 -35.83
C ARG A 94 21.12 -15.22 -34.74
N MET A 95 20.45 -15.57 -33.64
CA MET A 95 20.07 -14.58 -32.61
C MET A 95 20.76 -14.87 -31.28
N SER A 96 21.39 -13.84 -30.70
CA SER A 96 22.00 -13.92 -29.38
C SER A 96 20.93 -14.14 -28.29
N ALA A 97 21.34 -14.67 -27.13
CA ALA A 97 20.42 -14.93 -26.03
C ALA A 97 19.76 -13.65 -25.54
N GLU A 98 20.51 -12.55 -25.46
CA GLU A 98 20.03 -11.25 -24.97
C GLU A 98 18.91 -10.70 -25.87
N LYS A 99 19.11 -10.75 -27.20
CA LYS A 99 18.08 -10.32 -28.16
C LYS A 99 16.82 -11.18 -28.12
N ALA A 100 16.95 -12.46 -27.80
CA ALA A 100 15.81 -13.35 -27.65
C ALA A 100 14.97 -12.99 -26.41
N GLU A 101 15.63 -12.63 -25.31
CA GLU A 101 14.96 -12.17 -24.09
C GLU A 101 14.25 -10.83 -24.30
N GLU A 102 14.87 -9.88 -25.01
CA GLU A 102 14.25 -8.60 -25.39
C GLU A 102 13.00 -8.80 -26.23
N LEU A 103 13.04 -9.69 -27.23
CA LEU A 103 11.87 -10.02 -28.06
C LEU A 103 10.76 -10.69 -27.24
N LEU A 104 11.10 -11.56 -26.30
CA LEU A 104 10.13 -12.16 -25.40
C LEU A 104 9.43 -11.11 -24.53
N LEU A 105 10.19 -10.16 -23.98
CA LEU A 105 9.68 -9.03 -23.21
C LEU A 105 8.71 -8.18 -24.05
N LEU A 106 9.12 -7.82 -25.26
CA LEU A 106 8.28 -7.07 -26.21
C LEU A 106 6.98 -7.83 -26.51
N ARG A 107 7.06 -9.14 -26.80
CA ARG A 107 5.89 -9.96 -27.12
C ARG A 107 4.90 -10.07 -25.95
N VAL A 108 5.39 -10.27 -24.72
CA VAL A 108 4.54 -10.32 -23.52
C VAL A 108 3.81 -8.99 -23.33
N ASN A 109 4.51 -7.86 -23.52
CA ASN A 109 3.96 -6.53 -23.29
C ASN A 109 3.06 -6.03 -24.43
N THR A 110 3.31 -6.44 -25.69
CA THR A 110 2.43 -6.09 -26.82
C THR A 110 0.98 -6.52 -26.58
N THR A 111 0.76 -7.71 -26.03
CA THR A 111 -0.59 -8.22 -25.73
C THR A 111 -1.31 -7.49 -24.59
N LYS A 112 -0.56 -6.83 -23.69
CA LYS A 112 -1.11 -6.14 -22.52
C LYS A 112 -1.35 -4.66 -22.77
N PHE A 113 -0.47 -3.99 -23.52
CA PHE A 113 -0.50 -2.54 -23.70
C PHE A 113 -1.08 -2.08 -25.05
N PHE A 114 -0.99 -2.88 -26.12
CA PHE A 114 -1.37 -2.46 -27.47
C PHE A 114 -2.69 -3.06 -27.94
N ARG A 115 -3.53 -3.55 -27.01
CA ARG A 115 -4.84 -4.16 -27.33
C ARG A 115 -5.98 -3.15 -27.51
N PHE A 116 -5.67 -1.85 -27.50
CA PHE A 116 -6.62 -0.73 -27.58
C PHE A 116 -6.38 0.20 -28.77
N VAL A 117 -5.70 -0.28 -29.82
CA VAL A 117 -5.65 0.39 -31.14
C VAL A 117 -6.29 -0.53 -32.17
#